data_AF-A0A3D0YFT8-F1
#
_entry.id   AF-A0A3D0YFT8-F1
#
_cell.length_a   1.000
_cell.length_b   1.000
_cell.length_c   1.000
_cell.angle_alpha   90.00
_cell.angle_beta   90.00
_cell.angle_gamma   90.00
#
_symmetry.space_group_name_H-M   'P 1'
#
loop_
_entity.id
_entity.type
_entity.pdbx_description
1 polymer ?
#
loop_
_entity_poly.entity_id
_entity_poly.type
_entity_poly.pdbx_seq_one_letter_code
_entity_poly.pdbx_strand_id
1 'polypeptide(L)'
;MRKRGLYLLLLLILFLISCIDKDVYQGNIDHNKNPEYVRYLYPYGNEIHDVVAKITLEMNSEVDAEKINADIPFLKYNKSWLFMLTQDDCKHGAYSTTWAAINGKPLSNNPDYYYNAEQLAVGDLPPDVFSFNKTLGSTDGTGREVRFAFTTTLIPEEPWMDAEANVNKGYTKDYYRFHMKSGLTWNNVSEMLAYGSGIAFHDVITKAVSREDSILKHYALSQQIILNKLSGRGCKTLAEPNGNKTYPRAALDYPAIQIMTAQNEVPPPELKRLYPFQVVSDLNKSMLQRAFYDSPYDIVSKIEAQLRKDKQEREAIHIGVHGTYVNFAQFLLWLNNTYGKEGDDSVWFPSLEEYYEYNYYRVHGTITKEVHDNIVQLTIFLPSAPYFYYPSTTVNLSGIKEEQIKSIVTNDAVTGLSYGSHEDGLMLNIDCRKFLAEHATHFVEKYELFRSSSNKNDARYFVNMLKESETKTKLLQRIE
;
A
#
# COMPACT_ATOMS: atom_id res chain seq x y z
N MET A 1 21.05 -31.73 33.42
CA MET A 1 20.44 -30.42 33.08
C MET A 1 20.10 -30.32 31.58
N ARG A 2 19.21 -31.18 31.08
CA ARG A 2 18.91 -31.25 29.63
C ARG A 2 17.47 -31.73 29.38
N LYS A 3 16.49 -31.14 30.08
CA LYS A 3 15.05 -31.45 29.89
C LYS A 3 14.10 -30.25 30.08
N ARG A 4 14.60 -29.04 30.38
CA ARG A 4 13.75 -27.85 30.55
C ARG A 4 13.63 -26.94 29.32
N GLY A 5 14.47 -27.12 28.30
CA GLY A 5 14.41 -26.33 27.05
C GLY A 5 13.41 -26.83 26.00
N LEU A 6 12.99 -28.10 26.08
CA LEU A 6 12.11 -28.70 25.06
C LEU A 6 10.62 -28.40 25.32
N TYR A 7 10.23 -28.17 26.58
CA TYR A 7 8.84 -27.86 26.94
C TYR A 7 8.46 -26.39 26.69
N LEU A 8 9.44 -25.47 26.67
CA LEU A 8 9.18 -24.07 26.28
C LEU A 8 9.01 -23.93 24.75
N LEU A 9 9.71 -24.77 23.97
CA LEU A 9 9.59 -24.77 22.50
C LEU A 9 8.27 -25.39 22.02
N LEU A 10 7.74 -26.38 22.76
CA LEU A 10 6.44 -27.00 22.43
C LEU A 10 5.24 -26.12 22.83
N LEU A 11 5.37 -25.28 23.88
CA LEU A 11 4.30 -24.36 24.28
C LEU A 11 4.15 -23.15 23.33
N LEU A 12 5.21 -22.77 22.61
CA LEU A 12 5.15 -21.69 21.61
C LEU A 12 4.44 -22.12 20.31
N ILE A 13 4.39 -23.42 20.02
CA ILE A 13 3.75 -23.95 18.80
C ILE A 13 2.23 -24.08 18.97
N LEU A 14 1.72 -24.16 20.22
CA LEU A 14 0.29 -24.32 20.50
C LEU A 14 -0.52 -23.00 20.47
N PHE A 15 0.12 -21.83 20.35
CA PHE A 15 -0.56 -20.54 20.18
C PHE A 15 -0.63 -20.04 18.73
N LEU A 16 -0.12 -20.79 17.75
CA LEU A 16 -0.16 -20.41 16.32
C LEU A 16 -1.26 -21.12 15.52
N ILE A 17 -2.15 -21.87 16.17
CA ILE A 17 -3.36 -22.37 15.53
C ILE A 17 -4.43 -21.28 15.65
N SER A 18 -4.25 -20.19 14.91
CA SER A 18 -5.40 -19.37 14.52
C SER A 18 -6.32 -20.29 13.71
N CYS A 19 -7.58 -20.44 14.12
CA CYS A 19 -8.57 -21.25 13.42
C CYS A 19 -8.54 -20.97 11.92
N ILE A 20 -7.96 -21.90 11.15
CA ILE A 20 -8.03 -21.92 9.70
C ILE A 20 -9.44 -22.45 9.40
N ASP A 21 -10.40 -21.54 9.26
CA ASP A 21 -11.71 -21.92 8.77
C ASP A 21 -11.63 -22.11 7.26
N LYS A 22 -12.09 -23.27 6.77
CA LYS A 22 -12.55 -23.37 5.39
C LYS A 22 -13.69 -22.37 5.25
N ASP A 23 -13.64 -21.51 4.25
CA ASP A 23 -14.75 -20.63 3.94
C ASP A 23 -15.96 -21.49 3.51
N VAL A 24 -16.86 -21.76 4.46
CA VAL A 24 -18.10 -22.53 4.22
C VAL A 24 -19.24 -21.60 3.78
N TYR A 25 -18.99 -20.28 3.67
CA TYR A 25 -19.99 -19.30 3.28
C TYR A 25 -19.84 -18.94 1.80
N GLN A 26 -20.21 -19.90 0.94
CA GLN A 26 -20.76 -19.56 -0.36
C GLN A 26 -22.10 -18.85 -0.12
N GLY A 27 -22.06 -17.53 0.10
CA GLY A 27 -23.27 -16.70 -0.04
C GLY A 27 -23.90 -16.98 -1.40
N ASN A 28 -25.24 -16.96 -1.48
CA ASN A 28 -26.01 -17.24 -2.70
C ASN A 28 -25.41 -16.51 -3.93
N ILE A 29 -24.55 -17.21 -4.67
CA ILE A 29 -24.13 -16.78 -6.00
C ILE A 29 -25.33 -17.09 -6.86
N ASP A 30 -25.98 -16.06 -7.39
CA ASP A 30 -26.99 -16.24 -8.42
C ASP A 30 -26.33 -16.95 -9.61
N HIS A 31 -26.52 -18.26 -9.72
CA HIS A 31 -25.89 -19.12 -10.71
C HIS A 31 -26.24 -18.73 -12.16
N ASN A 32 -27.20 -17.82 -12.36
CA ASN A 32 -27.59 -17.30 -13.67
C ASN A 32 -26.77 -16.09 -14.14
N LYS A 33 -25.89 -15.52 -13.32
CA LYS A 33 -24.92 -14.49 -13.75
C LYS A 33 -23.51 -15.01 -13.56
N ASN A 34 -22.86 -15.45 -14.63
CA ASN A 34 -21.41 -15.62 -14.60
C ASN A 34 -20.79 -14.22 -14.47
N PRO A 35 -20.03 -13.93 -13.41
CA PRO A 35 -19.35 -12.64 -13.28
C PRO A 35 -18.41 -12.45 -14.46
N GLU A 36 -18.63 -11.45 -15.30
CA GLU A 36 -17.54 -11.02 -16.18
C GLU A 36 -16.59 -10.15 -15.34
N TYR A 37 -15.29 -10.43 -15.41
CA TYR A 37 -14.32 -9.59 -14.74
C TYR A 37 -14.30 -8.21 -15.43
N VAL A 38 -14.74 -7.19 -14.70
CA VAL A 38 -14.66 -5.81 -15.15
C VAL A 38 -13.42 -5.18 -14.53
N ARG A 39 -12.41 -4.93 -15.38
CA ARG A 39 -11.19 -4.26 -14.99
C ARG A 39 -11.49 -2.83 -14.55
N TYR A 40 -11.19 -2.50 -13.30
CA TYR A 40 -11.22 -1.12 -12.82
C TYR A 40 -9.85 -0.46 -12.95
N LEU A 41 -9.86 0.79 -13.41
CA LEU A 41 -8.68 1.65 -13.49
C LEU A 41 -9.02 2.97 -12.82
N TYR A 42 -8.38 3.24 -11.68
CA TYR A 42 -8.40 4.58 -11.13
C TYR A 42 -7.81 5.56 -12.17
N PRO A 43 -8.40 6.74 -12.39
CA PRO A 43 -8.01 7.66 -13.45
C PRO A 43 -6.74 8.45 -13.08
N TYR A 44 -5.62 7.74 -12.93
CA TYR A 44 -4.34 8.29 -12.46
C TYR A 44 -3.83 9.47 -13.29
N GLY A 45 -4.01 9.45 -14.61
CA GLY A 45 -3.60 10.55 -15.49
C GLY A 45 -4.36 11.87 -15.29
N ASN A 46 -5.48 11.84 -14.56
CA ASN A 46 -6.32 13.00 -14.28
C ASN A 46 -6.27 13.42 -12.80
N GLU A 47 -5.37 12.83 -12.02
CA GLU A 47 -5.21 13.13 -10.59
C GLU A 47 -4.85 14.59 -10.37
N ILE A 48 -5.23 15.12 -9.21
CA ILE A 48 -4.95 16.51 -8.85
C ILE A 48 -3.45 16.72 -8.61
N HIS A 49 -2.96 17.90 -8.99
CA HIS A 49 -1.59 18.37 -8.72
C HIS A 49 -1.63 19.64 -7.88
N ASP A 50 -0.57 19.87 -7.10
CA ASP A 50 -0.36 21.07 -6.30
C ASP A 50 -1.59 21.43 -5.44
N VAL A 51 -1.97 20.48 -4.58
CA VAL A 51 -3.22 20.53 -3.84
C VAL A 51 -3.16 21.60 -2.75
N VAL A 52 -4.24 22.39 -2.65
CA VAL A 52 -4.49 23.27 -1.50
C VAL A 52 -5.70 22.74 -0.74
N ALA A 53 -5.44 22.04 0.36
CA ALA A 53 -6.46 21.58 1.30
C ALA A 53 -6.76 22.68 2.33
N LYS A 54 -8.04 23.00 2.51
CA LYS A 54 -8.50 23.95 3.54
C LYS A 54 -9.38 23.22 4.53
N ILE A 55 -9.08 23.40 5.81
CA ILE A 55 -9.82 22.81 6.93
C ILE A 55 -10.16 23.93 7.91
N THR A 56 -11.45 24.08 8.20
CA THR A 56 -11.97 25.03 9.18
C THR A 56 -12.53 24.27 10.35
N LEU A 57 -11.96 24.50 11.53
CA LEU A 57 -12.41 23.99 12.82
C LEU A 57 -13.19 25.11 13.52
N GLU A 58 -14.46 24.85 13.81
CA GLU A 58 -15.23 25.68 14.73
C GLU A 58 -15.09 25.08 16.13
N MET A 59 -14.66 25.90 17.09
CA MET A 59 -14.40 25.52 18.47
C MET A 59 -15.59 25.87 19.36
N ASN A 60 -15.77 25.14 20.46
CA ASN A 60 -16.81 25.39 21.47
C ASN A 60 -16.62 26.72 22.22
N SER A 61 -15.38 27.22 22.26
CA SER A 61 -15.00 28.50 22.87
C SER A 61 -13.82 29.10 22.13
N GLU A 62 -13.49 30.35 22.44
CA GLU A 62 -12.28 31.01 21.96
C GLU A 62 -11.02 30.19 22.29
N VAL A 63 -10.04 30.19 21.38
CA VAL A 63 -8.79 29.45 21.50
C VAL A 63 -7.58 30.38 21.39
N ASP A 64 -6.53 30.01 22.10
CA ASP A 64 -5.28 30.76 22.16
C ASP A 64 -4.42 30.42 20.94
N ALA A 65 -4.34 31.34 19.98
CA ALA A 65 -3.62 31.16 18.72
C ALA A 65 -2.13 30.81 18.90
N GLU A 66 -1.51 31.28 19.98
CA GLU A 66 -0.09 31.04 20.28
C GLU A 66 0.18 29.61 20.73
N LYS A 67 -0.84 28.89 21.21
CA LYS A 67 -0.73 27.48 21.65
C LYS A 67 -0.94 26.47 20.52
N ILE A 68 -1.48 26.93 19.40
CA ILE A 68 -1.83 26.08 18.27
C ILE A 68 -0.61 25.95 17.36
N ASN A 69 0.01 24.78 17.26
CA ASN A 69 1.05 24.53 16.26
C ASN A 69 0.63 23.41 15.33
N ALA A 70 1.03 23.51 14.06
CA ALA A 70 0.67 22.54 13.04
C ALA A 70 1.93 22.00 12.36
N ASP A 71 2.07 20.68 12.30
CA ASP A 71 3.21 20.02 11.66
C ASP A 71 2.82 18.70 10.99
N ILE A 72 3.62 18.28 10.01
CA ILE A 72 3.51 16.95 9.39
C ILE A 72 4.52 16.00 10.07
N PRO A 73 4.06 14.96 10.78
CA PRO A 73 4.95 14.07 11.54
C PRO A 73 5.86 13.25 10.63
N PHE A 74 6.97 12.73 11.16
CA PHE A 74 7.97 11.97 10.40
C PHE A 74 7.41 10.80 9.59
N LEU A 75 6.43 10.09 10.16
CA LEU A 75 5.72 9.00 9.51
C LEU A 75 4.21 9.31 9.52
N LYS A 76 3.53 8.94 8.43
CA LYS A 76 2.08 9.08 8.32
C LYS A 76 1.41 8.34 9.48
N TYR A 77 0.27 8.84 9.95
CA TYR A 77 -0.51 8.29 11.05
C TYR A 77 0.22 8.25 12.40
N ASN A 78 1.27 9.06 12.58
CA ASN A 78 2.12 9.08 13.78
C ASN A 78 2.73 7.71 14.16
N LYS A 79 2.95 6.84 13.17
CA LYS A 79 3.56 5.52 13.40
C LYS A 79 4.99 5.65 13.91
N SER A 80 5.44 4.65 14.66
CA SER A 80 6.73 4.71 15.37
C SER A 80 7.89 4.07 14.59
N TRP A 81 7.59 3.35 13.51
CA TRP A 81 8.60 2.77 12.63
C TRP A 81 8.03 2.46 11.24
N LEU A 82 8.93 2.30 10.26
CA LEU A 82 8.61 2.11 8.85
C LEU A 82 9.04 0.72 8.39
N PHE A 83 8.12 0.01 7.74
CA PHE A 83 8.40 -1.20 6.98
C PHE A 83 8.04 -0.95 5.52
N MET A 84 8.90 -1.36 4.58
CA MET A 84 8.60 -1.29 3.15
C MET A 84 8.91 -2.64 2.50
N LEU A 85 8.08 -3.01 1.54
CA LEU A 85 8.25 -4.22 0.74
C LEU A 85 8.31 -3.85 -0.74
N THR A 86 9.33 -4.37 -1.43
CA THR A 86 9.40 -4.34 -2.89
C THR A 86 9.57 -5.78 -3.39
N GLN A 87 8.63 -6.26 -4.19
CA GLN A 87 8.61 -7.61 -4.75
C GLN A 87 9.07 -7.58 -6.22
N ASP A 88 10.13 -8.31 -6.52
CA ASP A 88 10.85 -8.25 -7.80
C ASP A 88 10.32 -9.25 -8.84
N ASP A 89 10.88 -9.17 -10.04
CA ASP A 89 10.62 -10.02 -11.22
C ASP A 89 9.16 -10.09 -11.73
N CYS A 90 8.28 -9.15 -11.36
CA CYS A 90 6.87 -9.16 -11.79
C CYS A 90 6.19 -10.52 -11.50
N LYS A 91 6.52 -11.14 -10.35
CA LYS A 91 6.07 -12.51 -10.02
C LYS A 91 4.56 -12.58 -9.83
N HIS A 92 3.95 -13.65 -10.36
CA HIS A 92 2.52 -13.94 -10.20
C HIS A 92 2.09 -13.99 -8.71
N GLY A 93 2.97 -14.48 -7.83
CA GLY A 93 2.74 -14.54 -6.37
C GLY A 93 2.56 -13.16 -5.70
N ALA A 94 2.97 -12.06 -6.33
CA ALA A 94 2.66 -10.72 -5.84
C ALA A 94 1.14 -10.50 -5.76
N TYR A 95 0.38 -11.04 -6.72
CA TYR A 95 -1.08 -10.98 -6.72
C TYR A 95 -1.69 -12.10 -5.85
N SER A 96 -1.42 -13.36 -6.18
CA SER A 96 -2.13 -14.50 -5.59
C SER A 96 -1.69 -14.86 -4.17
N THR A 97 -0.65 -14.21 -3.64
CA THR A 97 -0.14 -14.45 -2.28
C THR A 97 0.01 -13.16 -1.50
N THR A 98 0.88 -12.23 -1.92
CA THR A 98 1.17 -11.02 -1.13
C THR A 98 -0.06 -10.10 -1.06
N TRP A 99 -0.57 -9.65 -2.21
CA TRP A 99 -1.78 -8.83 -2.29
C TRP A 99 -2.99 -9.57 -1.74
N ALA A 100 -3.12 -10.87 -2.04
CA ALA A 100 -4.22 -11.69 -1.57
C ALA A 100 -4.28 -11.76 -0.03
N ALA A 101 -3.15 -12.06 0.62
CA ALA A 101 -3.07 -12.15 2.08
C ALA A 101 -3.43 -10.81 2.74
N ILE A 102 -2.86 -9.71 2.24
CA ILE A 102 -3.14 -8.36 2.74
C ILE A 102 -4.63 -8.02 2.64
N ASN A 103 -5.26 -8.37 1.51
CA ASN A 103 -6.63 -7.95 1.20
C ASN A 103 -7.69 -9.00 1.58
N GLY A 104 -7.34 -9.98 2.42
CA GLY A 104 -8.26 -11.00 2.92
C GLY A 104 -8.86 -11.85 1.79
N LYS A 105 -8.09 -12.11 0.74
CA LYS A 105 -8.48 -12.93 -0.41
C LYS A 105 -7.98 -14.37 -0.23
N PRO A 106 -8.56 -15.33 -0.98
CA PRO A 106 -8.15 -16.73 -0.89
C PRO A 106 -6.65 -16.93 -1.14
N LEU A 107 -6.04 -17.85 -0.41
CA LEU A 107 -4.66 -18.29 -0.53
C LEU A 107 -4.64 -19.78 -0.86
N SER A 108 -3.60 -20.28 -1.52
CA SER A 108 -3.40 -21.72 -1.77
C SER A 108 -2.22 -22.23 -0.96
N ASN A 109 -2.34 -23.44 -0.39
CA ASN A 109 -1.25 -24.12 0.31
C ASN A 109 -0.25 -24.78 -0.64
N ASN A 110 -0.69 -25.07 -1.87
CA ASN A 110 0.15 -25.61 -2.91
C ASN A 110 1.03 -24.49 -3.49
N PRO A 111 2.38 -24.58 -3.37
CA PRO A 111 3.29 -23.57 -3.91
C PRO A 111 3.28 -23.46 -5.44
N ASP A 112 2.63 -24.40 -6.13
CA ASP A 112 2.49 -24.39 -7.59
C ASP A 112 1.20 -23.71 -8.08
N TYR A 113 0.29 -23.34 -7.17
CA TYR A 113 -1.01 -22.76 -7.52
C TYR A 113 -1.08 -21.25 -7.32
N TYR A 114 -1.48 -20.56 -8.39
CA TYR A 114 -1.57 -19.12 -8.53
C TYR A 114 -2.81 -18.81 -9.37
N TYR A 115 -3.66 -17.90 -8.90
CA TYR A 115 -4.85 -17.46 -9.62
C TYR A 115 -4.72 -16.00 -10.07
N ASN A 116 -5.43 -15.65 -11.15
CA ASN A 116 -5.50 -14.30 -11.69
C ASN A 116 -6.76 -13.55 -11.24
N ALA A 117 -6.87 -12.28 -11.61
CA ALA A 117 -7.98 -11.41 -11.25
C ALA A 117 -9.33 -11.93 -11.75
N GLU A 118 -9.34 -12.46 -12.97
CA GLU A 118 -10.52 -13.03 -13.63
C GLU A 118 -11.01 -14.28 -12.90
N GLN A 119 -10.07 -15.16 -12.52
CA GLN A 119 -10.34 -16.37 -11.75
C GLN A 119 -10.89 -16.04 -10.36
N LEU A 120 -10.32 -15.04 -9.67
CA LEU A 120 -10.84 -14.55 -8.39
C LEU A 120 -12.27 -14.00 -8.54
N ALA A 121 -12.52 -13.19 -9.57
CA ALA A 121 -13.81 -12.53 -9.77
C ALA A 121 -14.98 -13.51 -9.97
N VAL A 122 -14.73 -14.65 -10.62
CA VAL A 122 -15.75 -15.70 -10.80
C VAL A 122 -15.77 -16.76 -9.70
N GLY A 123 -14.77 -16.77 -8.82
CA GLY A 123 -14.56 -17.84 -7.85
C GLY A 123 -14.11 -19.17 -8.47
N ASP A 124 -13.37 -19.12 -9.58
CA ASP A 124 -12.63 -20.28 -10.11
C ASP A 124 -11.28 -20.34 -9.41
N LEU A 125 -11.22 -21.03 -8.28
CA LEU A 125 -10.08 -21.02 -7.37
C LEU A 125 -9.42 -22.40 -7.26
N PRO A 126 -8.14 -22.46 -6.85
CA PRO A 126 -7.47 -23.72 -6.51
C PRO A 126 -8.28 -24.59 -5.53
N PRO A 127 -8.15 -25.93 -5.58
CA PRO A 127 -8.96 -26.83 -4.76
C PRO A 127 -8.63 -26.80 -3.27
N ASP A 128 -7.47 -26.24 -2.92
CA ASP A 128 -6.90 -26.21 -1.58
C ASP A 128 -6.96 -24.81 -0.94
N VAL A 129 -7.80 -23.92 -1.47
CA VAL A 129 -7.88 -22.55 -0.97
C VAL A 129 -8.28 -22.48 0.50
N PHE A 130 -7.66 -21.53 1.21
CA PHE A 130 -8.01 -21.12 2.56
C PHE A 130 -7.96 -19.58 2.66
N SER A 131 -8.40 -19.02 3.78
CA SER A 131 -8.33 -17.58 4.05
C SER A 131 -7.93 -17.34 5.51
N PHE A 132 -7.34 -16.19 5.79
CA PHE A 132 -7.17 -15.70 7.17
C PHE A 132 -8.46 -15.11 7.75
N ASN A 133 -9.51 -14.95 6.93
CA ASN A 133 -10.79 -14.33 7.27
C ASN A 133 -10.65 -12.90 7.84
N LYS A 134 -9.55 -12.24 7.49
CA LYS A 134 -9.24 -10.86 7.83
C LYS A 134 -8.28 -10.27 6.80
N THR A 135 -8.28 -8.95 6.74
CA THR A 135 -7.28 -8.14 6.03
C THR A 135 -6.12 -7.82 6.97
N LEU A 136 -4.94 -7.52 6.41
CA LEU A 136 -3.72 -7.26 7.15
C LEU A 136 -3.33 -5.79 6.99
N GLY A 137 -3.12 -5.10 8.10
CA GLY A 137 -2.94 -3.65 8.09
C GLY A 137 -2.59 -3.06 9.45
N SER A 138 -2.57 -1.74 9.48
CA SER A 138 -2.55 -0.88 10.66
C SER A 138 -3.85 -0.09 10.73
N THR A 139 -4.00 0.80 11.71
CA THR A 139 -5.00 1.87 11.67
C THR A 139 -4.36 3.20 11.28
N ASP A 140 -5.19 4.19 10.94
CA ASP A 140 -4.75 5.57 10.70
C ASP A 140 -4.53 6.38 11.99
N GLY A 141 -4.61 5.75 13.16
CA GLY A 141 -4.51 6.42 14.47
C GLY A 141 -5.83 7.06 14.93
N THR A 142 -6.88 7.04 14.10
CA THR A 142 -8.20 7.65 14.36
C THR A 142 -9.34 6.65 14.18
N GLY A 143 -9.02 5.35 14.26
CA GLY A 143 -9.99 4.26 14.23
C GLY A 143 -10.36 3.73 12.84
N ARG A 144 -9.69 4.16 11.76
CA ARG A 144 -9.91 3.58 10.41
C ARG A 144 -8.80 2.62 10.03
N GLU A 145 -9.18 1.56 9.34
CA GLU A 145 -8.22 0.60 8.79
C GLU A 145 -7.35 1.25 7.70
N VAL A 146 -6.05 0.92 7.71
CA VAL A 146 -5.09 1.16 6.63
C VAL A 146 -4.42 -0.17 6.31
N ARG A 147 -4.79 -0.78 5.18
CA ARG A 147 -4.18 -2.06 4.76
C ARG A 147 -2.71 -1.86 4.38
N PHE A 148 -1.89 -2.87 4.61
CA PHE A 148 -0.50 -2.85 4.16
C PHE A 148 -0.42 -2.66 2.63
N ALA A 149 0.52 -1.85 2.16
CA ALA A 149 0.78 -1.65 0.73
C ALA A 149 2.24 -1.97 0.40
N PHE A 150 2.49 -2.47 -0.80
CA PHE A 150 3.83 -2.85 -1.23
C PHE A 150 4.07 -2.44 -2.68
N THR A 151 5.34 -2.42 -3.09
CA THR A 151 5.72 -2.16 -4.47
C THR A 151 5.97 -3.49 -5.19
N THR A 152 5.43 -3.68 -6.40
CA THR A 152 5.83 -4.78 -7.29
C THR A 152 6.59 -4.22 -8.48
N THR A 153 7.59 -4.95 -8.98
CA THR A 153 8.20 -4.59 -10.26
C THR A 153 7.30 -5.02 -11.43
N LEU A 154 7.46 -4.35 -12.57
CA LEU A 154 6.80 -4.69 -13.83
C LEU A 154 7.83 -5.03 -14.91
N ILE A 155 7.40 -5.78 -15.93
CA ILE A 155 8.17 -6.02 -17.16
C ILE A 155 7.29 -5.68 -18.37
N PRO A 156 6.99 -4.38 -18.60
CA PRO A 156 5.87 -3.96 -19.44
C PRO A 156 5.99 -4.36 -20.91
N GLU A 157 7.21 -4.48 -21.41
CA GLU A 157 7.49 -4.84 -22.81
C GLU A 157 7.24 -6.33 -23.10
N GLU A 158 7.05 -7.16 -22.07
CA GLU A 158 6.86 -8.60 -22.26
C GLU A 158 5.41 -8.95 -22.61
N PRO A 159 5.15 -9.67 -23.72
CA PRO A 159 3.80 -9.95 -24.20
C PRO A 159 2.94 -10.76 -23.22
N TRP A 160 3.52 -11.52 -22.29
CA TRP A 160 2.73 -12.31 -21.34
C TRP A 160 1.97 -11.45 -20.34
N MET A 161 2.32 -10.16 -20.16
CA MET A 161 1.49 -9.28 -19.34
C MET A 161 0.10 -9.06 -19.94
N ASP A 162 -0.06 -9.28 -21.25
CA ASP A 162 -1.33 -9.28 -21.97
C ASP A 162 -2.03 -10.65 -22.02
N ALA A 163 -1.48 -11.68 -21.35
CA ALA A 163 -2.09 -13.00 -21.36
C ALA A 163 -3.45 -13.00 -20.65
N GLU A 164 -4.43 -13.67 -21.26
CA GLU A 164 -5.74 -13.92 -20.66
C GLU A 164 -5.68 -15.12 -19.71
N ALA A 165 -6.35 -15.00 -18.57
CA ALA A 165 -6.47 -16.12 -17.64
C ALA A 165 -7.47 -17.17 -18.16
N ASN A 166 -7.08 -18.45 -18.11
CA ASN A 166 -8.01 -19.55 -18.38
C ASN A 166 -8.96 -19.72 -17.19
N VAL A 167 -10.22 -19.31 -17.36
CA VAL A 167 -11.29 -19.43 -16.38
C VAL A 167 -12.17 -20.63 -16.73
N ASN A 168 -12.27 -21.59 -15.82
CA ASN A 168 -13.10 -22.79 -16.00
C ASN A 168 -13.71 -23.25 -14.67
N LYS A 169 -14.64 -22.42 -14.15
CA LYS A 169 -15.32 -22.65 -12.87
C LYS A 169 -16.01 -24.02 -12.83
N GLY A 170 -15.74 -24.79 -11.78
CA GLY A 170 -16.32 -26.12 -11.59
C GLY A 170 -15.57 -27.26 -12.30
N TYR A 171 -14.55 -26.96 -13.10
CA TYR A 171 -13.69 -27.98 -13.70
C TYR A 171 -12.67 -28.53 -12.70
N THR A 172 -12.65 -29.85 -12.53
CA THR A 172 -11.86 -30.55 -11.51
C THR A 172 -11.03 -31.72 -12.04
N LYS A 173 -10.98 -31.95 -13.36
CA LYS A 173 -10.15 -33.05 -13.92
C LYS A 173 -8.65 -32.78 -13.78
N ASP A 174 -8.26 -31.52 -13.87
CA ASP A 174 -6.92 -31.01 -13.57
C ASP A 174 -6.99 -29.54 -13.11
N TYR A 175 -5.82 -29.02 -12.71
CA TYR A 175 -5.66 -27.68 -12.15
C TYR A 175 -4.55 -26.88 -12.86
N TYR A 176 -4.20 -27.23 -14.10
CA TYR A 176 -3.12 -26.56 -14.85
C TYR A 176 -3.37 -25.07 -15.08
N ARG A 177 -4.65 -24.66 -15.10
CA ARG A 177 -5.02 -23.24 -15.17
C ARG A 177 -4.49 -22.41 -14.00
N PHE A 178 -4.20 -23.04 -12.86
CA PHE A 178 -3.60 -22.42 -11.68
C PHE A 178 -2.08 -22.57 -11.60
N HIS A 179 -1.42 -23.27 -12.52
CA HIS A 179 0.05 -23.31 -12.49
C HIS A 179 0.64 -21.93 -12.72
N MET A 180 1.77 -21.67 -12.05
CA MET A 180 2.50 -20.40 -12.15
C MET A 180 2.65 -19.94 -13.61
N LYS A 181 2.32 -18.68 -13.87
CA LYS A 181 2.50 -18.03 -15.17
C LYS A 181 3.84 -17.27 -15.16
N SER A 182 4.26 -16.80 -16.34
CA SER A 182 5.52 -16.06 -16.50
C SER A 182 5.62 -14.83 -15.59
N GLY A 183 4.49 -14.20 -15.23
CA GLY A 183 4.43 -13.08 -14.30
C GLY A 183 3.01 -12.59 -14.11
N LEU A 184 2.87 -11.37 -13.60
CA LEU A 184 1.59 -10.68 -13.48
C LEU A 184 1.03 -10.31 -14.86
N THR A 185 -0.30 -10.41 -15.00
CA THR A 185 -1.04 -9.78 -16.10
C THR A 185 -1.39 -8.34 -15.75
N TRP A 186 -1.73 -7.53 -16.76
CA TRP A 186 -2.21 -6.16 -16.56
C TRP A 186 -3.47 -6.08 -15.69
N ASN A 187 -4.30 -7.13 -15.70
CA ASN A 187 -5.50 -7.21 -14.85
C ASN A 187 -5.13 -7.45 -13.37
N ASN A 188 -4.11 -8.26 -13.09
CA ASN A 188 -3.58 -8.37 -11.72
C ASN A 188 -3.05 -7.02 -11.23
N VAL A 189 -2.25 -6.35 -12.05
CA VAL A 189 -1.64 -5.06 -11.70
C VAL A 189 -2.72 -4.00 -11.44
N SER A 190 -3.77 -3.96 -12.25
CA SER A 190 -4.89 -3.03 -12.05
C SER A 190 -5.64 -3.24 -10.76
N GLU A 191 -5.96 -4.49 -10.40
CA GLU A 191 -6.54 -4.78 -9.08
C GLU A 191 -5.56 -4.36 -7.97
N MET A 192 -4.27 -4.70 -8.07
CA MET A 192 -3.30 -4.34 -7.03
C MET A 192 -3.20 -2.83 -6.79
N LEU A 193 -3.18 -2.04 -7.87
CA LEU A 193 -3.11 -0.58 -7.84
C LEU A 193 -4.36 0.06 -7.20
N ALA A 194 -5.55 -0.53 -7.41
CA ALA A 194 -6.78 -0.08 -6.77
C ALA A 194 -6.74 -0.20 -5.23
N TYR A 195 -5.86 -1.06 -4.68
CA TYR A 195 -5.67 -1.21 -3.24
C TYR A 195 -4.41 -0.50 -2.72
N GLY A 196 -3.80 0.39 -3.51
CA GLY A 196 -2.69 1.22 -3.09
C GLY A 196 -1.30 0.59 -3.25
N SER A 197 -1.21 -0.62 -3.82
CA SER A 197 0.10 -1.19 -4.21
C SER A 197 0.81 -0.24 -5.18
N GLY A 198 2.14 -0.20 -5.10
CA GLY A 198 2.96 0.61 -6.00
C GLY A 198 3.66 -0.19 -7.08
N ILE A 199 4.24 0.50 -8.05
CA ILE A 199 4.94 -0.13 -9.19
C ILE A 199 6.38 0.41 -9.38
N ALA A 200 7.28 -0.47 -9.79
CA ALA A 200 8.67 -0.13 -10.11
C ALA A 200 9.13 -0.66 -11.47
N PHE A 201 10.04 0.07 -12.11
CA PHE A 201 10.93 -0.49 -13.12
C PHE A 201 11.86 -1.53 -12.50
N HIS A 202 12.30 -2.48 -13.31
CA HIS A 202 13.29 -3.48 -12.96
C HIS A 202 14.10 -3.84 -14.22
N ASP A 203 14.10 -5.11 -14.65
CA ASP A 203 14.65 -5.51 -15.94
C ASP A 203 13.93 -4.85 -17.12
N VAL A 204 14.73 -4.46 -18.12
CA VAL A 204 14.25 -3.94 -19.41
C VAL A 204 14.58 -4.92 -20.55
N ILE A 205 13.82 -4.88 -21.64
CA ILE A 205 13.91 -5.87 -22.72
C ILE A 205 15.00 -5.50 -23.73
N THR A 206 16.25 -5.52 -23.27
CA THR A 206 17.45 -5.33 -24.10
C THR A 206 18.54 -6.35 -23.77
N LYS A 207 19.33 -6.73 -24.78
CA LYS A 207 20.56 -7.52 -24.56
C LYS A 207 21.74 -6.65 -24.11
N ALA A 208 21.67 -5.34 -24.33
CA ALA A 208 22.73 -4.39 -24.00
C ALA A 208 22.57 -3.80 -22.60
N VAL A 209 22.32 -4.65 -21.58
CA VAL A 209 22.09 -4.24 -20.18
C VAL A 209 23.30 -3.60 -19.49
N SER A 210 24.46 -3.56 -20.15
CA SER A 210 25.65 -2.83 -19.70
C SER A 210 25.78 -1.44 -20.31
N ARG A 211 24.78 -0.98 -21.08
CA ARG A 211 24.77 0.31 -21.76
C ARG A 211 23.63 1.20 -21.27
N GLU A 212 23.97 2.34 -20.67
CA GLU A 212 23.00 3.28 -20.09
C GLU A 212 22.03 3.83 -21.14
N ASP A 213 22.52 4.17 -22.35
CA ASP A 213 21.68 4.65 -23.46
C ASP A 213 20.64 3.61 -23.92
N SER A 214 21.02 2.34 -23.92
CA SER A 214 20.09 1.25 -24.21
C SER A 214 19.02 1.13 -23.11
N ILE A 215 19.42 1.14 -21.83
CA ILE A 215 18.45 1.03 -20.73
C ILE A 215 17.49 2.21 -20.73
N LEU A 216 18.01 3.43 -20.89
CA LEU A 216 17.23 4.67 -20.93
C LEU A 216 16.15 4.63 -22.02
N LYS A 217 16.49 4.13 -23.21
CA LYS A 217 15.51 3.92 -24.29
C LYS A 217 14.38 3.00 -23.86
N HIS A 218 14.70 1.89 -23.19
CA HIS A 218 13.69 0.92 -22.77
C HIS A 218 12.89 1.37 -21.55
N TYR A 219 13.43 2.22 -20.67
CA TYR A 219 12.62 2.92 -19.67
C TYR A 219 11.52 3.75 -20.34
N ALA A 220 11.85 4.51 -21.39
CA ALA A 220 10.86 5.28 -22.13
C ALA A 220 9.78 4.41 -22.79
N LEU A 221 10.17 3.28 -23.40
CA LEU A 221 9.22 2.32 -23.99
C LEU A 221 8.30 1.71 -22.93
N SER A 222 8.89 1.20 -21.85
CA SER A 222 8.17 0.62 -20.72
C SER A 222 7.20 1.63 -20.08
N GLN A 223 7.64 2.88 -19.89
CA GLN A 223 6.78 3.95 -19.37
C GLN A 223 5.57 4.20 -20.27
N GLN A 224 5.76 4.24 -21.59
CA GLN A 224 4.66 4.45 -22.54
C GLN A 224 3.63 3.32 -22.45
N ILE A 225 4.08 2.07 -22.32
CA ILE A 225 3.18 0.92 -22.16
C ILE A 225 2.43 1.03 -20.83
N ILE A 226 3.14 1.32 -19.73
CA ILE A 226 2.55 1.52 -18.39
C ILE A 226 1.45 2.59 -18.43
N LEU A 227 1.74 3.76 -18.99
CA LEU A 227 0.77 4.85 -19.14
C LEU A 227 -0.48 4.41 -19.92
N ASN A 228 -0.29 3.70 -21.03
CA ASN A 228 -1.38 3.23 -21.89
C ASN A 228 -2.25 2.17 -21.19
N LYS A 229 -1.61 1.23 -20.48
CA LYS A 229 -2.29 0.08 -19.87
C LYS A 229 -2.96 0.43 -18.54
N LEU A 230 -2.55 1.52 -17.88
CA LEU A 230 -2.94 1.85 -16.52
C LEU A 230 -3.54 3.26 -16.37
N SER A 231 -4.28 3.73 -17.38
CA SER A 231 -5.05 4.99 -17.33
C SER A 231 -4.19 6.21 -16.93
N GLY A 232 -3.01 6.32 -17.55
CA GLY A 232 -2.07 7.42 -17.27
C GLY A 232 -1.30 7.28 -15.96
N ARG A 233 -1.35 6.12 -15.28
CA ARG A 233 -0.41 5.79 -14.20
C ARG A 233 0.99 5.64 -14.79
N GLY A 234 1.87 6.59 -14.52
CA GLY A 234 3.30 6.50 -14.81
C GLY A 234 4.04 5.82 -13.66
N CYS A 235 5.15 5.15 -13.99
CA CYS A 235 6.04 4.61 -12.98
C CYS A 235 7.13 5.64 -12.63
N LYS A 236 7.40 5.78 -11.33
CA LYS A 236 8.43 6.69 -10.80
C LYS A 236 9.46 6.03 -9.90
N THR A 237 9.42 4.71 -9.78
CA THR A 237 10.34 3.97 -8.90
C THR A 237 11.17 2.99 -9.70
N LEU A 238 12.41 2.75 -9.27
CA LEU A 238 13.27 1.69 -9.79
C LEU A 238 13.68 0.76 -8.66
N ALA A 239 13.47 -0.54 -8.84
CA ALA A 239 14.17 -1.56 -8.09
C ALA A 239 15.35 -2.04 -8.93
N GLU A 240 16.58 -1.93 -8.44
CA GLU A 240 17.75 -2.40 -9.17
C GLU A 240 17.66 -3.91 -9.47
N PRO A 241 17.75 -4.33 -10.75
CA PRO A 241 17.83 -5.74 -11.10
C PRO A 241 19.28 -6.24 -11.09
N ASN A 242 19.47 -7.47 -10.65
CA ASN A 242 20.70 -8.25 -10.84
C ASN A 242 22.00 -7.61 -10.27
N GLY A 243 21.88 -6.65 -9.34
CA GLY A 243 23.03 -5.85 -8.88
C GLY A 243 23.68 -5.00 -9.98
N ASN A 244 22.99 -4.79 -11.10
CA ASN A 244 23.53 -4.11 -12.26
C ASN A 244 23.37 -2.59 -12.13
N LYS A 245 24.44 -1.94 -11.70
CA LYS A 245 24.52 -0.48 -11.49
C LYS A 245 24.36 0.37 -12.76
N THR A 246 24.28 -0.24 -13.95
CA THR A 246 23.92 0.49 -15.17
C THR A 246 22.48 0.98 -15.14
N TYR A 247 21.57 0.24 -14.49
CA TYR A 247 20.17 0.63 -14.32
C TYR A 247 20.00 1.91 -13.50
N PRO A 248 20.48 1.98 -12.23
CA PRO A 248 20.34 3.20 -11.45
C PRO A 248 21.12 4.39 -12.05
N ARG A 249 22.25 4.17 -12.74
CA ARG A 249 22.93 5.24 -13.48
C ARG A 249 22.08 5.81 -14.62
N ALA A 250 21.52 4.95 -15.47
CA ALA A 250 20.60 5.37 -16.52
C ALA A 250 19.34 6.06 -15.94
N ALA A 251 18.89 5.63 -14.76
CA ALA A 251 17.74 6.22 -14.09
C ALA A 251 18.01 7.62 -13.53
N LEU A 252 19.25 8.00 -13.25
CA LEU A 252 19.60 9.39 -12.91
C LEU A 252 19.24 10.33 -14.08
N ASP A 253 19.48 9.88 -15.31
CA ASP A 253 19.21 10.63 -16.54
C ASP A 253 17.77 10.49 -17.06
N TYR A 254 16.95 9.60 -16.45
CA TYR A 254 15.55 9.44 -16.82
C TYR A 254 14.62 10.24 -15.89
N PRO A 255 14.03 11.38 -16.31
CA PRO A 255 13.31 12.27 -15.40
C PRO A 255 12.12 11.63 -14.68
N ALA A 256 11.46 10.63 -15.26
CA ALA A 256 10.30 9.99 -14.65
C ALA A 256 10.64 9.19 -13.37
N ILE A 257 11.83 8.60 -13.27
CA ILE A 257 12.24 7.85 -12.06
C ILE A 257 12.66 8.85 -11.00
N GLN A 258 11.99 8.86 -9.86
CA GLN A 258 12.16 9.82 -8.77
C GLN A 258 12.78 9.20 -7.52
N ILE A 259 12.66 7.89 -7.34
CA ILE A 259 13.21 7.17 -6.17
C ILE A 259 13.68 5.77 -6.61
N MET A 260 14.74 5.27 -6.01
CA MET A 260 15.35 3.98 -6.37
C MET A 260 15.61 3.12 -5.13
N THR A 261 15.76 1.81 -5.32
CA THR A 261 16.20 0.89 -4.27
C THR A 261 17.15 -0.19 -4.78
N ALA A 262 18.11 -0.60 -3.94
CA ALA A 262 19.14 -1.60 -4.26
C ALA A 262 19.67 -2.32 -3.00
N GLN A 263 20.32 -3.48 -3.17
CA GLN A 263 20.88 -4.26 -2.07
C GLN A 263 22.28 -3.80 -1.63
N ASN A 264 23.20 -3.71 -2.60
CA ASN A 264 24.63 -3.64 -2.36
C ASN A 264 25.22 -2.30 -2.79
N GLU A 265 26.17 -1.81 -1.98
CA GLU A 265 27.02 -0.65 -2.28
C GLU A 265 28.12 -1.00 -3.28
N VAL A 266 28.00 -0.51 -4.51
CA VAL A 266 29.07 -0.33 -5.50
C VAL A 266 28.61 0.79 -6.48
N PRO A 267 29.50 1.41 -7.30
CA PRO A 267 29.63 2.87 -7.44
C PRO A 267 28.37 3.58 -8.00
N PRO A 268 28.30 4.94 -8.06
CA PRO A 268 27.10 5.75 -7.84
C PRO A 268 25.82 5.34 -8.60
N PRO A 269 24.62 5.70 -8.10
CA PRO A 269 24.35 6.63 -6.99
C PRO A 269 24.68 6.06 -5.60
N GLU A 270 24.86 6.94 -4.61
CA GLU A 270 25.12 6.54 -3.23
C GLU A 270 23.93 5.75 -2.68
N LEU A 271 24.20 4.57 -2.10
CA LEU A 271 23.18 3.78 -1.41
C LEU A 271 22.97 4.35 -0.01
N LYS A 272 21.75 4.74 0.30
CA LYS A 272 21.40 5.36 1.59
C LYS A 272 20.65 4.39 2.48
N ARG A 273 21.09 4.27 3.73
CA ARG A 273 20.27 3.69 4.80
C ARG A 273 19.23 4.70 5.25
N LEU A 274 17.99 4.24 5.35
CA LEU A 274 16.88 5.09 5.70
C LEU A 274 16.64 5.05 7.21
N TYR A 275 16.77 6.20 7.86
CA TYR A 275 16.40 6.41 9.26
C TYR A 275 15.24 7.40 9.30
N PRO A 276 13.97 6.95 9.30
CA PRO A 276 12.84 7.82 8.94
C PRO A 276 12.73 9.09 9.80
N PHE A 277 13.04 9.00 11.09
CA PHE A 277 13.01 10.11 12.05
C PHE A 277 14.20 11.07 11.94
N GLN A 278 15.14 10.82 11.04
CA GLN A 278 16.29 11.67 10.75
C GLN A 278 16.22 12.26 9.33
N VAL A 279 15.23 11.86 8.52
CA VAL A 279 15.06 12.37 7.16
C VAL A 279 14.37 13.73 7.19
N VAL A 280 15.18 14.77 6.97
CA VAL A 280 14.74 16.17 6.89
C VAL A 280 14.93 16.79 5.50
N SER A 281 15.45 16.03 4.54
CA SER A 281 15.65 16.45 3.15
C SER A 281 14.82 15.64 2.19
N ASP A 282 14.66 16.18 0.98
CA ASP A 282 14.05 15.51 -0.15
C ASP A 282 14.85 14.25 -0.53
N LEU A 283 14.13 13.18 -0.87
CA LEU A 283 14.67 11.90 -1.32
C LEU A 283 14.72 11.77 -2.84
N ASN A 284 14.42 12.82 -3.62
CA ASN A 284 14.49 12.80 -5.08
C ASN A 284 15.83 12.24 -5.58
N LYS A 285 15.76 11.28 -6.52
CA LYS A 285 16.87 10.49 -7.07
C LYS A 285 17.70 9.72 -6.03
N SER A 286 17.24 9.58 -4.79
CA SER A 286 17.94 8.77 -3.79
C SER A 286 17.79 7.28 -4.09
N MET A 287 18.85 6.52 -3.83
CA MET A 287 18.84 5.07 -3.87
C MET A 287 18.82 4.53 -2.45
N LEU A 288 17.70 3.94 -2.04
CA LEU A 288 17.51 3.45 -0.67
C LEU A 288 17.94 1.98 -0.55
N GLN A 289 18.63 1.66 0.54
CA GLN A 289 19.02 0.30 0.85
C GLN A 289 17.79 -0.56 1.12
N ARG A 290 17.77 -1.73 0.49
CA ARG A 290 16.84 -2.83 0.72
C ARG A 290 17.61 -4.11 0.99
N ALA A 291 17.07 -5.02 1.80
CA ALA A 291 17.69 -6.31 2.11
C ALA A 291 16.82 -7.49 1.69
N PHE A 292 17.46 -8.57 1.25
CA PHE A 292 16.83 -9.86 1.01
C PHE A 292 17.23 -10.80 2.14
N TYR A 293 16.28 -11.62 2.59
CA TYR A 293 16.46 -12.55 3.69
C TYR A 293 16.07 -13.94 3.21
N ASP A 294 16.81 -14.95 3.67
CA ASP A 294 16.57 -16.35 3.29
C ASP A 294 15.24 -16.87 3.85
N SER A 295 14.77 -16.28 4.96
CA SER A 295 13.58 -16.69 5.67
C SER A 295 12.82 -15.52 6.29
N PRO A 296 11.48 -15.61 6.41
CA PRO A 296 10.71 -14.66 7.21
C PRO A 296 11.14 -14.57 8.68
N TYR A 297 11.75 -15.61 9.25
CA TYR A 297 12.29 -15.57 10.62
C TYR A 297 13.47 -14.59 10.78
N ASP A 298 14.27 -14.40 9.73
CA ASP A 298 15.37 -13.43 9.75
C ASP A 298 14.84 -11.99 9.68
N ILE A 299 13.74 -11.79 8.95
CA ILE A 299 13.03 -10.51 8.91
C ILE A 299 12.49 -10.17 10.30
N VAL A 300 11.83 -11.12 10.98
CA VAL A 300 11.36 -10.97 12.36
C VAL A 300 12.51 -10.55 13.28
N SER A 301 13.64 -11.24 13.21
CA SER A 301 14.82 -10.95 14.04
C SER A 301 15.35 -9.53 13.80
N LYS A 302 15.37 -9.06 12.55
CA LYS A 302 15.76 -7.69 12.20
C LYS A 302 14.77 -6.65 12.74
N ILE A 303 13.46 -6.91 12.63
CA ILE A 303 12.41 -6.04 13.19
C ILE A 303 12.63 -5.88 14.69
N GLU A 304 12.71 -6.99 15.43
CA GLU A 304 12.90 -6.96 16.88
C GLU A 304 14.19 -6.24 17.29
N ALA A 305 15.26 -6.40 16.52
CA ALA A 305 16.52 -5.70 16.78
C ALA A 305 16.40 -4.17 16.62
N GLN A 306 15.65 -3.68 15.63
CA GLN A 306 15.41 -2.23 15.50
C GLN A 306 14.44 -1.73 16.58
N LEU A 307 13.41 -2.49 16.94
CA LEU A 307 12.42 -2.06 17.92
C LEU A 307 12.96 -2.00 19.36
N ARG A 308 14.13 -2.58 19.64
CA ARG A 308 14.88 -2.36 20.89
C ARG A 308 15.53 -0.97 20.99
N LYS A 309 15.57 -0.20 19.90
CA LYS A 309 16.11 1.16 19.86
C LYS A 309 15.01 2.20 19.99
N ASP A 310 15.40 3.41 20.38
CA ASP A 310 14.53 4.58 20.37
C ASP A 310 14.06 4.88 18.94
N LYS A 311 12.82 5.38 18.79
CA LYS A 311 12.20 5.59 17.46
C LYS A 311 13.07 6.44 16.53
N GLN A 312 13.81 7.39 17.09
CA GLN A 312 14.73 8.29 16.38
C GLN A 312 15.95 7.58 15.77
N GLU A 313 16.31 6.40 16.28
CA GLU A 313 17.49 5.64 15.86
C GLU A 313 17.15 4.41 15.01
N ARG A 314 15.87 4.15 14.79
CA ARG A 314 15.39 3.01 14.01
C ARG A 314 15.69 3.20 12.54
N GLU A 315 16.38 2.23 11.96
CA GLU A 315 16.46 2.06 10.52
C GLU A 315 15.12 1.53 10.01
N ALA A 316 14.65 2.01 8.86
CA ALA A 316 13.51 1.44 8.18
C ALA A 316 13.79 -0.01 7.78
N ILE A 317 12.78 -0.87 7.88
CA ILE A 317 12.87 -2.25 7.41
C ILE A 317 12.39 -2.30 5.97
N HIS A 318 13.28 -2.08 5.00
CA HIS A 318 12.97 -2.22 3.57
C HIS A 318 13.45 -3.58 3.08
N ILE A 319 12.51 -4.47 2.73
CA ILE A 319 12.83 -5.81 2.25
C ILE A 319 12.53 -6.01 0.77
N GLY A 320 13.35 -6.85 0.15
CA GLY A 320 13.16 -7.38 -1.19
C GLY A 320 12.80 -8.85 -1.15
N VAL A 321 11.89 -9.27 -2.03
CA VAL A 321 11.51 -10.68 -2.20
C VAL A 321 11.28 -10.97 -3.69
N HIS A 322 11.48 -12.23 -4.11
CA HIS A 322 11.12 -12.69 -5.45
C HIS A 322 9.77 -13.40 -5.40
N GLY A 323 9.78 -14.70 -5.11
CA GLY A 323 8.59 -15.53 -4.90
C GLY A 323 8.08 -15.44 -3.47
N THR A 324 6.78 -15.42 -3.31
CA THR A 324 6.08 -15.39 -2.01
C THR A 324 5.13 -16.57 -1.94
N TYR A 325 5.14 -17.26 -0.80
CA TYR A 325 4.30 -18.43 -0.53
C TYR A 325 3.57 -18.25 0.81
N VAL A 326 2.88 -19.30 1.28
CA VAL A 326 2.11 -19.26 2.54
C VAL A 326 2.96 -18.86 3.75
N ASN A 327 4.23 -19.27 3.81
CA ASN A 327 5.13 -18.85 4.89
C ASN A 327 5.31 -17.31 4.94
N PHE A 328 5.36 -16.65 3.78
CA PHE A 328 5.43 -15.19 3.69
C PHE A 328 4.08 -14.56 4.06
N ALA A 329 2.96 -15.15 3.63
CA ALA A 329 1.63 -14.70 4.05
C ALA A 329 1.44 -14.80 5.58
N GLN A 330 1.94 -15.86 6.20
CA GLN A 330 1.96 -16.04 7.66
C GLN A 330 2.84 -14.99 8.36
N PHE A 331 3.95 -14.59 7.76
CA PHE A 331 4.76 -13.48 8.26
C PHE A 331 4.00 -12.14 8.21
N LEU A 332 3.28 -11.85 7.13
CA LEU A 332 2.42 -10.65 7.07
C LEU A 332 1.31 -10.70 8.13
N LEU A 333 0.72 -11.89 8.37
CA LEU A 333 -0.25 -12.09 9.44
C LEU A 333 0.37 -11.83 10.82
N TRP A 334 1.56 -12.35 11.07
CA TRP A 334 2.29 -12.07 12.31
C TRP A 334 2.56 -10.56 12.48
N LEU A 335 2.95 -9.87 11.41
CA LEU A 335 3.21 -8.43 11.43
C LEU A 335 1.94 -7.66 11.81
N ASN A 336 0.79 -8.00 11.22
CA ASN A 336 -0.51 -7.45 11.58
C ASN A 336 -0.85 -7.67 13.07
N ASN A 337 -0.65 -8.90 13.56
CA ASN A 337 -1.02 -9.29 14.91
C ASN A 337 -0.06 -8.76 15.99
N THR A 338 1.15 -8.37 15.60
CA THR A 338 2.18 -7.91 16.54
C THR A 338 2.30 -6.39 16.53
N TYR A 339 2.34 -5.79 15.34
CA TYR A 339 2.61 -4.35 15.19
C TYR A 339 1.59 -3.58 14.34
N GLY A 340 0.62 -4.28 13.75
CA GLY A 340 -0.48 -3.68 13.00
C GLY A 340 -1.73 -3.50 13.86
N LYS A 341 -2.90 -3.47 13.20
CA LYS A 341 -4.20 -3.15 13.82
C LYS A 341 -4.68 -4.16 14.87
N GLU A 342 -4.11 -5.37 14.91
CA GLU A 342 -4.39 -6.37 15.96
C GLU A 342 -3.23 -6.50 16.98
N GLY A 343 -2.20 -5.66 16.84
CA GLY A 343 -1.05 -5.58 17.74
C GLY A 343 -0.98 -4.21 18.42
N ASP A 344 0.22 -3.64 18.51
CA ASP A 344 0.44 -2.32 19.10
C ASP A 344 0.17 -1.13 18.14
N ASP A 345 -0.24 -1.43 16.90
CA ASP A 345 -0.55 -0.48 15.84
C ASP A 345 0.59 0.53 15.53
N SER A 346 1.83 0.13 15.78
CA SER A 346 3.02 0.99 15.69
C SER A 346 3.65 1.10 14.30
N VAL A 347 3.34 0.18 13.38
CA VAL A 347 4.00 0.09 12.05
C VAL A 347 3.27 0.92 11.00
N TRP A 348 4.04 1.64 10.17
CA TRP A 348 3.59 2.08 8.85
C TRP A 348 4.17 1.17 7.77
N PHE A 349 3.30 0.59 6.93
CA PHE A 349 3.67 -0.29 5.83
C PHE A 349 3.11 0.26 4.50
N PRO A 350 3.76 1.29 3.91
CA PRO A 350 3.39 1.83 2.61
C PRO A 350 4.16 1.15 1.47
N SER A 351 3.72 1.42 0.23
CA SER A 351 4.59 1.23 -0.94
C SER A 351 5.76 2.22 -0.90
N LEU A 352 6.86 1.92 -1.60
CA LEU A 352 8.03 2.81 -1.66
C LEU A 352 7.66 4.20 -2.21
N GLU A 353 6.78 4.25 -3.20
CA GLU A 353 6.35 5.53 -3.78
C GLU A 353 5.45 6.34 -2.85
N GLU A 354 4.57 5.71 -2.07
CA GLU A 354 3.76 6.44 -1.10
C GLU A 354 4.66 7.05 0.00
N TYR A 355 5.67 6.31 0.48
CA TYR A 355 6.64 6.86 1.42
C TYR A 355 7.41 8.05 0.83
N TYR A 356 7.86 7.93 -0.42
CA TYR A 356 8.54 9.02 -1.13
C TYR A 356 7.68 10.27 -1.25
N GLU A 357 6.43 10.14 -1.69
CA GLU A 357 5.51 11.28 -1.80
C GLU A 357 5.24 11.94 -0.44
N TYR A 358 5.05 11.13 0.60
CA TYR A 358 4.88 11.65 1.96
C TYR A 358 6.12 12.42 2.46
N ASN A 359 7.32 11.89 2.22
CA ASN A 359 8.57 12.62 2.49
C ASN A 359 8.60 13.95 1.72
N TYR A 360 8.20 13.95 0.46
CA TYR A 360 8.15 15.16 -0.37
C TYR A 360 7.21 16.21 0.22
N TYR A 361 6.01 15.83 0.66
CA TYR A 361 5.09 16.76 1.33
C TYR A 361 5.63 17.29 2.65
N ARG A 362 6.35 16.47 3.43
CA ARG A 362 7.00 16.94 4.66
C ARG A 362 8.06 18.00 4.43
N VAL A 363 8.80 17.89 3.33
CA VAL A 363 9.94 18.76 3.03
C VAL A 363 9.47 20.03 2.32
N HIS A 364 8.53 19.91 1.38
CA HIS A 364 8.14 21.00 0.48
C HIS A 364 6.73 21.54 0.72
N GLY A 365 5.90 20.82 1.47
CA GLY A 365 4.56 21.27 1.82
C GLY A 365 4.58 22.39 2.85
N THR A 366 3.51 23.18 2.88
CA THR A 366 3.37 24.28 3.83
C THR A 366 2.03 24.20 4.54
N ILE A 367 2.02 24.54 5.83
CA ILE A 367 0.79 24.70 6.61
C ILE A 367 0.73 26.13 7.11
N THR A 368 -0.34 26.84 6.78
CA THR A 368 -0.66 28.13 7.39
C THR A 368 -1.89 27.98 8.29
N LYS A 369 -1.84 28.64 9.45
CA LYS A 369 -2.94 28.70 10.41
C LYS A 369 -3.43 30.13 10.55
N GLU A 370 -4.74 30.32 10.60
CA GLU A 370 -5.40 31.58 10.91
C GLU A 370 -6.39 31.31 12.04
N VAL A 371 -6.39 32.15 13.06
CA VAL A 371 -7.26 32.00 14.24
C VAL A 371 -8.04 33.29 14.43
N HIS A 372 -9.36 33.18 14.46
CA HIS A 372 -10.28 34.28 14.68
C HIS A 372 -11.35 33.82 15.68
N ASP A 373 -11.33 34.37 16.89
CA ASP A 373 -12.21 33.98 18.00
C ASP A 373 -12.19 32.46 18.26
N ASN A 374 -13.29 31.78 17.94
CA ASN A 374 -13.45 30.34 18.08
C ASN A 374 -13.26 29.58 16.75
N ILE A 375 -12.68 30.20 15.72
CA ILE A 375 -12.46 29.58 14.41
C ILE A 375 -10.96 29.41 14.17
N VAL A 376 -10.54 28.18 13.85
CA VAL A 376 -9.19 27.86 13.40
C VAL A 376 -9.25 27.39 11.95
N GLN A 377 -8.60 28.13 11.05
CA GLN A 377 -8.49 27.77 9.65
C GLN A 377 -7.07 27.31 9.33
N LEU A 378 -6.96 26.11 8.77
CA LEU A 378 -5.73 25.55 8.25
C LEU A 378 -5.77 25.56 6.73
N THR A 379 -4.68 26.02 6.11
CA THR A 379 -4.43 25.85 4.69
C THR A 379 -3.16 25.01 4.53
N ILE A 380 -3.30 23.82 3.97
CA ILE A 380 -2.23 22.86 3.74
C ILE A 380 -1.97 22.80 2.24
N PHE A 381 -0.75 23.11 1.84
CA PHE A 381 -0.29 22.98 0.46
C PHE A 381 0.52 21.69 0.31
N LEU A 382 0.11 20.82 -0.61
CA LEU A 382 0.78 19.58 -0.97
C LEU A 382 1.30 19.71 -2.41
N PRO A 383 2.56 20.13 -2.62
CA PRO A 383 3.14 20.27 -3.96
C PRO A 383 3.29 18.91 -4.63
N SER A 384 3.18 18.87 -5.95
CA SER A 384 3.34 17.64 -6.73
C SER A 384 4.64 17.62 -7.53
N ALA A 385 5.23 16.43 -7.62
CA ALA A 385 6.23 16.11 -8.63
C ALA A 385 5.64 15.11 -9.65
N PRO A 386 6.34 14.83 -10.78
CA PRO A 386 5.84 13.93 -11.79
C PRO A 386 5.36 12.59 -11.21
N TYR A 387 4.16 12.18 -11.63
CA TYR A 387 3.54 10.91 -11.25
C TYR A 387 3.28 10.74 -9.75
N PHE A 388 2.85 11.81 -9.07
CA PHE A 388 2.32 11.74 -7.70
C PHE A 388 0.87 11.24 -7.68
N TYR A 389 0.56 10.34 -6.74
CA TYR A 389 -0.73 9.62 -6.71
C TYR A 389 -1.28 9.35 -5.31
N TYR A 390 -0.53 9.70 -4.27
CA TYR A 390 -0.93 9.58 -2.88
C TYR A 390 -0.93 10.97 -2.22
N PRO A 391 -1.73 11.95 -2.70
CA PRO A 391 -1.85 13.28 -2.10
C PRO A 391 -2.61 13.18 -0.76
N SER A 392 -2.02 12.51 0.21
CA SER A 392 -2.54 12.33 1.56
C SER A 392 -1.44 12.51 2.60
N THR A 393 -1.79 13.18 3.69
CA THR A 393 -0.86 13.50 4.77
C THR A 393 -1.53 13.39 6.13
N THR A 394 -0.71 13.33 7.17
CA THR A 394 -1.15 13.54 8.56
C THR A 394 -0.69 14.92 8.98
N VAL A 395 -1.53 15.65 9.72
CA VAL A 395 -1.17 16.92 10.36
C VAL A 395 -1.48 16.78 11.84
N ASN A 396 -0.49 17.08 12.68
CA ASN A 396 -0.69 17.22 14.12
C ASN A 396 -1.00 18.68 14.44
N LEU A 397 -1.98 18.91 15.32
CA LEU A 397 -2.34 20.20 15.87
C LEU A 397 -2.19 20.17 17.39
N SER A 398 -1.13 20.79 17.90
CA SER A 398 -1.00 20.97 19.36
C SER A 398 -2.00 22.02 19.86
N GLY A 399 -2.38 21.95 21.13
CA GLY A 399 -3.19 23.01 21.77
C GLY A 399 -4.67 23.00 21.40
N ILE A 400 -5.12 22.07 20.56
CA ILE A 400 -6.53 21.80 20.25
C ILE A 400 -6.83 20.37 20.66
N LYS A 401 -7.80 20.18 21.55
CA LYS A 401 -8.32 18.86 21.89
C LYS A 401 -9.58 18.53 21.09
N GLU A 402 -9.80 17.25 20.85
CA GLU A 402 -10.95 16.76 20.08
C GLU A 402 -12.29 17.20 20.68
N GLU A 403 -12.44 17.16 22.01
CA GLU A 403 -13.67 17.56 22.70
C GLU A 403 -13.99 19.07 22.59
N GLN A 404 -13.03 19.88 22.17
CA GLN A 404 -13.22 21.32 21.97
C GLN A 404 -13.78 21.64 20.59
N ILE A 405 -13.80 20.69 19.66
CA ILE A 405 -14.25 20.89 18.29
C ILE A 405 -15.77 20.77 18.26
N LYS A 406 -16.43 21.86 17.85
CA LYS A 406 -17.87 21.91 17.59
C LYS A 406 -18.21 21.37 16.20
N SER A 407 -17.44 21.78 15.19
CA SER A 407 -17.62 21.32 13.83
C SER A 407 -16.30 21.41 13.04
N ILE A 408 -16.20 20.60 11.98
CA ILE A 408 -15.08 20.61 11.05
C ILE A 408 -15.60 20.64 9.62
N VAL A 409 -15.11 21.58 8.82
CA VAL A 409 -15.50 21.77 7.43
C VAL A 409 -14.25 21.79 6.57
N THR A 410 -14.35 21.24 5.36
CA THR A 410 -13.23 21.20 4.41
C THR A 410 -13.65 21.70 3.04
N ASN A 411 -12.71 22.19 2.25
CA ASN A 411 -12.97 22.46 0.83
C ASN A 411 -13.09 21.16 0.01
N ASP A 412 -13.43 21.30 -1.27
CA ASP A 412 -13.64 20.17 -2.18
C ASP A 412 -12.36 19.40 -2.53
N ALA A 413 -11.19 20.01 -2.31
CA ALA A 413 -9.90 19.33 -2.51
C ALA A 413 -9.68 18.19 -1.51
N VAL A 414 -10.29 18.24 -0.32
CA VAL A 414 -10.26 17.15 0.65
C VAL A 414 -11.39 16.18 0.34
N THR A 415 -11.07 14.95 -0.03
CA THR A 415 -12.03 13.89 -0.34
C THR A 415 -12.13 12.86 0.78
N GLY A 416 -11.05 12.69 1.55
CA GLY A 416 -11.01 11.89 2.78
C GLY A 416 -10.55 12.72 3.97
N LEU A 417 -11.22 12.55 5.10
CA LEU A 417 -10.84 13.18 6.36
C LEU A 417 -11.16 12.24 7.53
N SER A 418 -10.17 11.98 8.36
CA SER A 418 -10.33 11.43 9.71
C SER A 418 -9.51 12.26 10.69
N TYR A 419 -9.94 12.31 11.93
CA TYR A 419 -9.26 13.06 12.98
C TYR A 419 -9.56 12.43 14.33
N GLY A 420 -8.68 12.67 15.30
CA GLY A 420 -8.82 12.16 16.64
C GLY A 420 -7.71 12.67 17.56
N SER A 421 -7.88 12.45 18.84
CA SER A 421 -6.90 12.84 19.86
C SER A 421 -5.54 12.19 19.63
N HIS A 422 -4.46 12.97 19.69
CA HIS A 422 -3.08 12.48 19.61
C HIS A 422 -2.17 13.31 20.52
N GLU A 423 -1.44 12.62 21.42
CA GLU A 423 -0.69 13.26 22.51
C GLU A 423 -1.56 14.30 23.25
N ASP A 424 -1.09 15.54 23.41
CA ASP A 424 -1.84 16.63 24.05
C ASP A 424 -2.66 17.47 23.06
N GLY A 425 -2.89 16.97 21.84
CA GLY A 425 -3.57 17.68 20.76
C GLY A 425 -4.45 16.80 19.87
N LEU A 426 -4.56 17.20 18.61
CA LEU A 426 -5.36 16.55 17.58
C LEU A 426 -4.46 16.07 16.44
N MET A 427 -4.75 14.92 15.86
CA MET A 427 -4.23 14.56 14.54
C MET A 427 -5.34 14.58 13.50
N LEU A 428 -5.01 14.99 12.27
CA LEU A 428 -5.89 14.93 11.11
C LEU A 428 -5.20 14.13 10.01
N ASN A 429 -5.88 13.11 9.49
CA ASN A 429 -5.48 12.42 8.28
C ASN A 429 -6.31 12.98 7.12
N ILE A 430 -5.62 13.56 6.16
CA ILE A 430 -6.18 14.32 5.06
C ILE A 430 -5.87 13.55 3.78
N ASP A 431 -6.90 13.24 3.00
CA ASP A 431 -6.77 12.61 1.69
C ASP A 431 -7.38 13.52 0.63
N CYS A 432 -6.58 13.81 -0.39
CA CYS A 432 -6.93 14.69 -1.50
C CYS A 432 -6.96 13.97 -2.85
N ARG A 433 -7.02 12.63 -2.86
CA ARG A 433 -7.24 11.88 -4.10
C ARG A 433 -8.55 12.31 -4.73
N LYS A 434 -8.47 12.89 -5.93
CA LYS A 434 -9.59 13.58 -6.59
C LYS A 434 -10.79 12.66 -6.85
N PHE A 435 -10.52 11.40 -7.17
CA PHE A 435 -11.55 10.43 -7.55
C PHE A 435 -11.81 9.37 -6.48
N LEU A 436 -11.53 9.70 -5.21
CA LEU A 436 -11.71 8.77 -4.09
C LEU A 436 -13.17 8.33 -3.91
N ALA A 437 -14.13 9.20 -4.20
CA ALA A 437 -15.56 8.90 -4.11
C ALA A 437 -16.02 7.92 -5.20
N GLU A 438 -15.57 8.12 -6.44
CA GLU A 438 -15.80 7.23 -7.57
C GLU A 438 -15.14 5.87 -7.34
N HIS A 439 -13.95 5.88 -6.73
CA HIS A 439 -13.25 4.67 -6.34
C HIS A 439 -14.02 3.88 -5.27
N ALA A 440 -14.51 4.55 -4.23
CA ALA A 440 -15.38 3.90 -3.25
C ALA A 440 -16.67 3.38 -3.89
N THR A 441 -17.26 4.14 -4.82
CA THR A 441 -18.46 3.74 -5.56
C THR A 441 -18.23 2.46 -6.36
N HIS A 442 -17.08 2.33 -7.03
CA HIS A 442 -16.72 1.11 -7.76
C HIS A 442 -16.78 -0.14 -6.85
N PHE A 443 -16.24 -0.07 -5.63
CA PHE A 443 -16.28 -1.23 -4.72
C PHE A 443 -17.68 -1.52 -4.18
N VAL A 444 -18.51 -0.49 -3.98
CA VAL A 444 -19.93 -0.66 -3.65
C VAL A 444 -20.66 -1.36 -4.80
N GLU A 445 -20.45 -0.94 -6.04
CA GLU A 445 -21.05 -1.57 -7.23
C GLU A 445 -20.56 -3.01 -7.41
N LYS A 446 -19.27 -3.27 -7.17
CA LYS A 446 -18.70 -4.64 -7.18
C LYS A 446 -19.37 -5.53 -6.13
N TYR A 447 -19.65 -5.01 -4.93
CA TYR A 447 -20.42 -5.72 -3.90
C TYR A 447 -21.88 -5.94 -4.30
N GLU A 448 -22.55 -4.95 -4.89
CA GLU A 448 -23.95 -5.07 -5.33
C GLU A 448 -24.10 -6.11 -6.44
N LEU A 449 -23.17 -6.16 -7.38
CA LEU A 449 -23.12 -7.16 -8.45
C LEU A 449 -22.80 -8.55 -7.89
N PHE A 450 -21.87 -8.64 -6.93
CA PHE A 450 -21.39 -9.91 -6.37
C PHE A 450 -21.32 -9.86 -4.85
N ARG A 451 -22.44 -10.20 -4.21
CA ARG A 451 -22.56 -10.16 -2.75
C ARG A 451 -21.73 -11.26 -2.08
N SER A 452 -20.62 -10.86 -1.46
CA SER A 452 -19.79 -11.71 -0.61
C SER A 452 -19.30 -10.89 0.58
N SER A 453 -18.92 -11.56 1.68
CA SER A 453 -18.31 -10.89 2.84
C SER A 453 -17.03 -10.15 2.45
N SER A 454 -16.21 -10.73 1.56
CA SER A 454 -15.01 -10.06 1.04
C SER A 454 -15.35 -8.75 0.33
N ASN A 455 -16.28 -8.76 -0.64
CA ASN A 455 -16.63 -7.55 -1.38
C ASN A 455 -17.32 -6.51 -0.49
N LYS A 456 -18.13 -6.96 0.48
CA LYS A 456 -18.72 -6.06 1.49
C LYS A 456 -17.62 -5.36 2.30
N ASN A 457 -16.61 -6.12 2.76
CA ASN A 457 -15.48 -5.58 3.51
C ASN A 457 -14.64 -4.59 2.70
N ASP A 458 -14.41 -4.86 1.41
CA ASP A 458 -13.74 -3.92 0.52
C ASP A 458 -14.57 -2.64 0.32
N ALA A 459 -15.88 -2.77 0.04
CA ALA A 459 -16.76 -1.62 -0.08
C ALA A 459 -16.79 -0.76 1.21
N ARG A 460 -16.90 -1.39 2.38
CA ARG A 460 -16.79 -0.72 3.69
C ARG A 460 -15.47 0.02 3.83
N TYR A 461 -14.37 -0.64 3.50
CA TYR A 461 -13.01 -0.10 3.62
C TYR A 461 -12.85 1.20 2.81
N PHE A 462 -13.20 1.18 1.52
CA PHE A 462 -13.05 2.38 0.67
C PHE A 462 -14.05 3.48 0.99
N VAL A 463 -15.31 3.16 1.34
CA VAL A 463 -16.29 4.17 1.77
C VAL A 463 -15.86 4.85 3.06
N ASN A 464 -15.23 4.11 3.98
CA ASN A 464 -14.73 4.67 5.23
C ASN A 464 -13.53 5.62 5.05
N MET A 465 -12.85 5.61 3.90
CA MET A 465 -11.81 6.60 3.60
C MET A 465 -12.39 8.01 3.37
N LEU A 466 -13.64 8.09 2.89
CA LEU A 466 -14.28 9.36 2.55
C LEU A 466 -14.50 10.23 3.79
N LYS A 467 -14.43 11.55 3.58
CA LYS A 467 -14.92 12.53 4.56
C LYS A 467 -16.43 12.40 4.73
N GLU A 468 -16.94 12.83 5.88
CA GLU A 468 -18.39 12.89 6.10
C GLU A 468 -19.06 13.75 5.02
N SER A 469 -20.05 13.17 4.36
CA SER A 469 -20.75 13.78 3.23
C SER A 469 -22.02 12.99 2.91
N GLU A 470 -22.96 13.60 2.19
CA GLU A 470 -24.15 12.91 1.69
C GLU A 470 -23.77 11.70 0.80
N THR A 471 -22.70 11.82 0.00
CA THR A 471 -22.16 10.73 -0.81
C THR A 471 -21.74 9.55 0.06
N LYS A 472 -20.97 9.78 1.14
CA LYS A 472 -20.58 8.72 2.07
C LYS A 472 -21.80 8.06 2.69
N THR A 473 -22.78 8.83 3.17
CA THR A 473 -24.02 8.29 3.74
C THR A 473 -24.79 7.41 2.75
N LYS A 474 -24.96 7.85 1.49
CA LYS A 474 -25.63 7.08 0.44
C LYS A 474 -24.88 5.78 0.11
N LEU A 475 -23.56 5.82 0.04
CA LEU A 475 -22.74 4.63 -0.20
C LEU A 475 -22.82 3.65 0.99
N LEU A 476 -22.83 4.14 2.22
CA LEU A 476 -23.01 3.30 3.41
C LEU A 476 -24.38 2.60 3.43
N GLN A 477 -25.46 3.27 2.99
CA GLN A 477 -26.79 2.65 2.89
C GLN A 477 -26.84 1.51 1.85
N ARG A 478 -26.04 1.59 0.78
CA ARG A 478 -25.97 0.55 -0.27
C ARG A 478 -25.24 -0.72 0.18
N ILE A 479 -24.44 -0.65 1.25
CA ILE A 479 -23.66 -1.77 1.78
C ILE A 479 -24.29 -2.42 3.02
N GLU A 480 -25.46 -1.97 3.47
CA GLU A 480 -26.16 -2.56 4.61
C GLU A 480 -26.64 -4.00 4.36
#